data_AF-A0A968NKT1-F1
#
_entry.id   AF-A0A968NKT1-F1
#
_cell.length_a   1.000
_cell.length_b   1.000
_cell.length_c   1.000
_cell.angle_alpha   90.00
_cell.angle_beta   90.00
_cell.angle_gamma   90.00
#
_symmetry.space_group_name_H-M   'P 1'
#
loop_
_entity.id
_entity.type
_entity.pdbx_description
1 polymer ?
#
loop_
_entity_poly.entity_id
_entity_poly.type
_entity_poly.pdbx_seq_one_letter_code
_entity_poly.pdbx_strand_id
1 'polypeptide(L)'
;MATPNTSPAFIRNVGIIGQPIALTSQVCTRENPGNTPSVIYDPSAAYATGNGALVETIRAEATGVTAASCLLLFHRILDEAQPVWRKALEVTLPAVATIPTDSAIPGYPVELPLPKILFPVAGAGNDASMRGLRLNPSERPIQWGAALTVAVGTAPIIISMYGGEY
;
A
#
# COMPACT_ATOMS: atom_id res chain seq x y z
N MET A 1 -17.21 -3.43 -38.27
CA MET A 1 -17.34 -4.38 -37.15
C MET A 1 -16.27 -4.05 -36.14
N ALA A 2 -16.64 -3.43 -35.01
CA ALA A 2 -15.72 -3.28 -33.90
C ALA A 2 -15.61 -4.64 -33.20
N THR A 3 -14.39 -5.13 -33.03
CA THR A 3 -14.12 -6.31 -32.20
C THR A 3 -14.64 -6.05 -30.78
N PRO A 4 -15.42 -6.97 -30.19
CA PRO A 4 -15.88 -6.80 -28.81
C PRO A 4 -14.66 -6.79 -27.89
N ASN A 5 -14.65 -5.85 -26.95
CA ASN A 5 -13.68 -5.74 -25.87
C ASN A 5 -13.36 -7.13 -25.31
N THR A 6 -12.15 -7.62 -25.55
CA THR A 6 -11.68 -8.90 -25.03
C THR A 6 -11.45 -8.75 -23.53
N SER A 7 -12.49 -9.15 -22.79
CA SER A 7 -12.59 -9.40 -21.36
C SER A 7 -12.45 -8.19 -20.43
N PRO A 8 -13.47 -7.89 -19.59
CA PRO A 8 -13.18 -7.15 -18.37
C PRO A 8 -12.13 -7.95 -17.58
N ALA A 9 -11.14 -7.28 -16.99
CA ALA A 9 -10.30 -7.91 -15.99
C ALA A 9 -11.24 -8.44 -14.89
N PHE A 10 -11.53 -9.74 -14.91
CA PHE A 10 -12.36 -10.37 -13.90
C PHE A 10 -11.54 -10.33 -12.62
N ILE A 11 -11.88 -9.41 -11.71
CA ILE A 11 -11.32 -9.41 -10.36
C ILE A 11 -11.65 -10.78 -9.77
N ARG A 12 -10.64 -11.65 -9.64
CA ARG A 12 -10.82 -13.03 -9.18
C ARG A 12 -11.11 -13.08 -7.69
N ASN A 13 -10.52 -12.15 -6.93
CA ASN A 13 -10.66 -12.01 -5.48
C ASN A 13 -10.64 -10.52 -5.13
N VAL A 14 -11.67 -10.04 -4.42
CA VAL A 14 -11.63 -8.73 -3.74
C VAL A 14 -11.22 -8.99 -2.29
N GLY A 15 -10.21 -8.30 -1.80
CA GLY A 15 -9.72 -8.53 -0.45
C GLY A 15 -8.44 -7.78 -0.13
N ILE A 16 -7.70 -8.31 0.84
CA ILE A 16 -6.38 -7.78 1.21
C ILE A 16 -5.37 -8.20 0.15
N ILE A 17 -4.67 -7.22 -0.41
CA ILE A 17 -3.55 -7.41 -1.33
C ILE A 17 -2.25 -7.36 -0.52
N GLY A 18 -1.38 -8.34 -0.72
CA GLY A 18 -0.16 -8.44 0.06
C GLY A 18 -0.39 -8.98 1.47
N GLN A 19 0.45 -8.54 2.41
CA GLN A 19 0.35 -8.92 3.81
C GLN A 19 0.14 -7.68 4.68
N PRO A 20 -0.85 -7.66 5.59
CA PRO A 20 -0.92 -6.59 6.58
C PRO A 20 0.37 -6.51 7.38
N ILE A 21 0.86 -5.29 7.61
CA ILE A 21 2.09 -5.06 8.38
C ILE A 21 1.79 -4.24 9.62
N ALA A 22 2.50 -4.55 10.70
CA ALA A 22 2.45 -3.80 11.95
C ALA A 22 3.64 -2.84 12.03
N LEU A 23 3.35 -1.54 12.12
CA LEU A 23 4.37 -0.50 12.25
C LEU A 23 4.43 0.02 13.69
N THR A 24 5.62 0.01 14.28
CA THR A 24 5.89 0.58 15.62
C THR A 24 7.10 1.51 15.59
N SER A 25 8.20 1.05 15.00
CA SER A 25 9.52 1.67 15.07
C SER A 25 10.22 1.80 13.72
N GLN A 26 9.56 1.49 12.61
CA GLN A 26 10.07 1.69 11.25
C GLN A 26 10.10 3.18 10.90
N VAL A 27 11.01 3.93 11.52
CA VAL A 27 11.08 5.38 11.44
C VAL A 27 12.13 5.81 10.43
N CYS A 28 11.73 6.58 9.43
CA CYS A 28 12.65 7.19 8.47
C CYS A 28 12.23 8.62 8.10
N THR A 29 13.12 9.31 7.40
CA THR A 29 12.78 10.60 6.79
C THR A 29 12.24 10.39 5.39
N ARG A 30 11.53 11.41 4.88
CA ARG A 30 10.94 11.40 3.53
C ARG A 30 11.97 11.12 2.43
N GLU A 31 13.19 11.60 2.61
CA GLU A 31 14.26 11.61 1.61
C GLU A 31 15.28 10.47 1.78
N ASN A 32 15.30 9.80 2.95
CA ASN A 32 16.27 8.75 3.23
C ASN A 32 15.61 7.53 3.87
N PRO A 33 14.89 6.71 3.08
CA PRO A 33 14.24 5.50 3.57
C PRO A 33 15.22 4.39 3.96
N GLY A 34 16.45 4.36 3.42
CA GLY A 34 17.40 3.27 3.67
C GLY A 34 16.77 1.88 3.44
N ASN A 35 16.89 0.99 4.44
CA ASN A 35 16.19 -0.31 4.46
C ASN A 35 15.04 -0.33 5.49
N THR A 36 14.59 0.83 5.94
CA THR A 36 13.61 0.96 7.04
C THR A 36 12.18 0.53 6.68
N PRO A 37 11.65 0.78 5.46
CA PRO A 37 10.27 0.42 5.16
C PRO A 37 9.99 -1.07 5.35
N SER A 38 8.94 -1.38 6.11
CA SER A 38 8.41 -2.75 6.20
C SER A 38 7.68 -3.08 4.91
N VAL A 39 8.00 -4.23 4.32
CA VAL A 39 7.44 -4.66 3.03
C VAL A 39 6.02 -5.15 3.20
N ILE A 40 5.06 -4.43 2.59
CA ILE A 40 3.63 -4.76 2.57
C ILE A 40 3.25 -5.62 1.35
N TYR A 41 4.00 -5.48 0.25
CA TYR A 41 3.85 -6.31 -0.94
C TYR A 41 5.20 -6.65 -1.55
N ASP A 42 5.38 -7.94 -1.82
CA ASP A 42 6.54 -8.54 -2.45
C ASP A 42 6.10 -9.37 -3.68
N PRO A 43 6.63 -9.09 -4.88
CA PRO A 43 6.25 -9.80 -6.10
C PRO A 43 6.72 -11.26 -6.13
N SER A 44 7.58 -11.68 -5.20
CA SER A 44 8.02 -13.07 -5.03
C SER A 44 7.15 -13.89 -4.07
N ALA A 45 6.21 -13.25 -3.37
CA ALA A 45 5.38 -13.93 -2.39
C ALA A 45 4.24 -14.74 -3.05
N ALA A 46 3.74 -15.75 -2.35
CA ALA A 46 2.68 -16.62 -2.84
C ALA A 46 1.34 -15.89 -3.10
N TYR A 47 1.12 -14.73 -2.47
CA TYR A 47 -0.05 -13.88 -2.72
C TYR A 47 0.10 -12.98 -3.96
N ALA A 48 1.26 -12.95 -4.62
CA ALA A 48 1.51 -12.07 -5.77
C ALA A 48 1.37 -12.84 -7.10
N THR A 49 0.38 -13.73 -7.21
CA THR A 49 0.16 -14.59 -8.38
C THR A 49 -0.82 -13.97 -9.37
N GLY A 50 -0.60 -14.12 -10.68
CA GLY A 50 -1.56 -13.70 -11.73
C GLY A 50 -1.03 -12.59 -12.63
N ASN A 51 -1.92 -11.91 -13.36
CA ASN A 51 -1.59 -10.79 -14.25
C ASN A 51 -1.40 -9.47 -13.48
N GLY A 52 -1.56 -9.53 -12.17
CA GLY A 52 -1.31 -8.46 -11.21
C GLY A 52 -2.49 -8.19 -10.29
N ALA A 53 -2.36 -7.15 -9.47
CA ALA A 53 -3.38 -6.65 -8.58
C ALA A 53 -3.60 -5.15 -8.80
N LEU A 54 -4.84 -4.69 -8.59
CA LEU A 54 -5.17 -3.29 -8.48
C LEU A 54 -5.51 -3.00 -7.02
N VAL A 55 -4.68 -2.21 -6.34
CA VAL A 55 -4.99 -1.69 -5.00
C VAL A 55 -5.88 -0.47 -5.15
N GLU A 56 -7.04 -0.49 -4.53
CA GLU A 56 -8.04 0.59 -4.59
C GLU A 56 -8.04 1.44 -3.33
N THR A 57 -7.61 0.88 -2.19
CA THR A 57 -7.57 1.59 -0.91
C THR A 57 -6.42 1.07 -0.06
N ILE A 58 -5.75 1.97 0.65
CA ILE A 58 -4.82 1.61 1.73
C ILE A 58 -5.41 2.13 3.02
N ARG A 59 -5.41 1.29 4.06
CA ARG A 59 -6.01 1.58 5.35
C ARG A 59 -4.97 1.47 6.44
N ALA A 60 -4.96 2.44 7.35
CA ALA A 60 -4.20 2.39 8.58
C ALA A 60 -5.16 2.26 9.77
N GLU A 61 -4.83 1.36 10.70
CA GLU A 61 -5.63 1.06 11.89
C GLU A 61 -4.76 1.10 13.13
N ALA A 62 -5.10 1.94 14.11
CA ALA A 62 -4.45 1.89 15.42
C ALA A 62 -5.00 0.72 16.24
N THR A 63 -4.11 -0.02 16.90
CA THR A 63 -4.53 -1.11 17.81
C THR A 63 -4.50 -0.71 19.29
N GLY A 64 -4.14 0.53 19.59
CA GLY A 64 -3.88 0.99 20.95
C GLY A 64 -3.52 2.47 21.02
N VAL A 65 -3.05 2.91 22.19
CA VAL A 65 -2.55 4.27 22.39
C VAL A 65 -1.33 4.50 21.51
N THR A 66 -1.37 5.53 20.68
CA THR A 66 -0.32 5.85 19.71
C THR A 66 0.02 7.33 19.69
N ALA A 67 1.28 7.64 19.40
CA ALA A 67 1.71 9.01 19.11
C ALA A 67 1.28 9.45 17.71
N ALA A 68 1.12 10.76 17.51
CA ALA A 68 0.91 11.33 16.17
C ALA A 68 2.14 11.06 15.30
N SER A 69 1.89 10.71 14.03
CA SER A 69 2.95 10.41 13.07
C SER A 69 2.48 10.72 11.65
N CYS A 70 3.37 10.57 10.67
CA CYS A 70 2.99 10.50 9.27
C CYS A 70 3.40 9.14 8.72
N LEU A 71 2.46 8.49 8.06
CA LEU A 71 2.71 7.25 7.33
C LEU A 71 3.27 7.60 5.96
N LEU A 72 4.40 6.98 5.64
CA LEU A 72 5.12 7.12 4.40
C LEU A 72 5.02 5.81 3.63
N LEU A 73 4.48 5.87 2.42
CA LEU A 73 4.43 4.73 1.49
C LEU A 73 5.54 4.89 0.47
N PHE A 74 6.28 3.82 0.24
CA PHE A 74 7.38 3.74 -0.69
C PHE A 74 7.17 2.62 -1.68
N HIS A 75 7.74 2.79 -2.87
CA HIS A 75 7.93 1.71 -3.82
C HIS A 75 9.40 1.60 -4.23
N ARG A 76 9.84 0.40 -4.63
CA ARG A 76 11.11 0.21 -5.33
C ARG A 76 10.93 -0.80 -6.45
N ILE A 77 11.63 -0.56 -7.55
CA ILE A 77 11.56 -1.42 -8.72
C ILE A 77 12.77 -2.34 -8.71
N LEU A 78 12.51 -3.65 -8.76
CA LEU A 78 13.53 -4.67 -8.49
C LEU A 78 14.38 -5.03 -9.71
N ASP A 79 13.96 -4.63 -10.91
CA ASP A 79 14.73 -4.82 -12.15
C ASP A 79 15.79 -3.73 -12.39
N GLU A 80 15.82 -2.69 -11.56
CA GLU A 80 16.82 -1.64 -11.63
C GLU A 80 18.17 -2.14 -11.15
N ALA A 81 19.26 -1.64 -11.74
CA ALA A 81 20.62 -2.02 -11.35
C ALA A 81 20.93 -1.76 -9.86
N GLN A 82 20.25 -0.76 -9.27
CA GLN A 82 20.30 -0.43 -7.84
C GLN A 82 18.87 -0.09 -7.37
N PRO A 83 18.08 -1.08 -6.91
CA PRO A 83 16.71 -0.85 -6.46
C PRO A 83 16.69 0.06 -5.22
N VAL A 84 16.16 1.28 -5.39
CA VAL A 84 16.02 2.26 -4.30
C VAL A 84 14.55 2.53 -3.99
N TRP A 85 14.25 2.70 -2.70
CA TRP A 85 12.95 3.12 -2.23
C TRP A 85 12.69 4.58 -2.62
N ARG A 86 11.52 4.82 -3.22
CA ARG A 86 11.04 6.13 -3.65
C ARG A 86 9.71 6.40 -2.98
N LYS A 87 9.56 7.60 -2.40
CA LYS A 87 8.33 8.00 -1.72
C LYS A 87 7.20 8.11 -2.74
N ALA A 88 6.12 7.38 -2.50
CA ALA A 88 4.94 7.37 -3.34
C ALA A 88 3.84 8.25 -2.75
N LEU A 89 3.54 8.05 -1.46
CA LEU A 89 2.45 8.72 -0.76
C LEU A 89 2.82 9.02 0.69
N GLU A 90 2.12 9.99 1.26
CA GLU A 90 2.27 10.40 2.65
C GLU A 90 0.90 10.80 3.20
N VAL A 91 0.58 10.37 4.43
CA VAL A 91 -0.65 10.74 5.12
C VAL A 91 -0.36 11.01 6.60
N THR A 92 -1.07 11.98 7.18
CA THR A 92 -1.01 12.23 8.62
C THR A 92 -1.83 11.19 9.36
N LEU A 93 -1.23 10.62 10.40
CA LEU A 93 -1.86 9.71 11.34
C LEU A 93 -2.07 10.43 12.67
N PRO A 94 -3.32 10.61 13.13
CA PRO A 94 -3.58 11.28 14.40
C PRO A 94 -3.11 10.41 15.58
N ALA A 95 -2.79 11.06 16.69
CA ALA A 95 -2.51 10.38 17.95
C ALA A 95 -3.78 9.74 18.53
N VAL A 96 -3.63 8.61 19.19
CA VAL A 96 -4.69 7.97 19.99
C VAL A 96 -4.29 8.06 21.44
N ALA A 97 -4.94 8.92 22.22
CA ALA A 97 -4.64 9.09 23.63
C ALA A 97 -5.31 8.03 24.53
N THR A 98 -6.43 7.48 24.08
CA THR A 98 -7.24 6.53 24.87
C THR A 98 -8.00 5.60 23.93
N ILE A 99 -8.16 4.34 24.32
CA ILE A 99 -8.93 3.35 23.55
C ILE A 99 -10.34 3.26 24.13
N PRO A 100 -11.38 3.63 23.36
CA PRO A 100 -12.74 3.39 23.77
C PRO A 100 -13.01 1.88 23.79
N THR A 101 -13.76 1.41 24.79
CA THR A 101 -14.16 0.00 24.86
C THR A 101 -15.37 -0.31 23.97
N ASP A 102 -16.20 0.70 23.72
CA ASP A 102 -17.55 0.51 23.17
C ASP A 102 -17.78 1.34 21.89
N SER A 103 -16.75 2.00 21.37
CA SER A 103 -16.85 2.84 20.18
C SER A 103 -15.62 2.73 19.27
N ALA A 104 -15.77 3.18 18.02
CA ALA A 104 -14.65 3.31 17.11
C ALA A 104 -13.57 4.24 17.69
N ILE A 105 -12.30 3.95 17.37
CA ILE A 105 -11.16 4.79 17.72
C ILE A 105 -11.27 6.09 16.91
N PRO A 106 -11.36 7.27 17.55
CA PRO A 106 -11.50 8.53 16.83
C PRO A 106 -10.36 8.75 15.84
N GLY A 107 -10.72 9.11 14.60
CA GLY A 107 -9.74 9.34 13.53
C GLY A 107 -9.20 8.07 12.88
N TYR A 108 -9.66 6.87 13.28
CA TYR A 108 -9.33 5.61 12.63
C TYR A 108 -10.60 4.84 12.22
N PRO A 109 -10.55 4.06 11.12
CA PRO A 109 -9.40 3.87 10.24
C PRO A 109 -9.05 5.13 9.43
N VAL A 110 -7.77 5.32 9.12
CA VAL A 110 -7.33 6.35 8.17
C VAL A 110 -7.22 5.68 6.80
N GLU A 111 -8.03 6.13 5.85
CA GLU A 111 -7.94 5.70 4.46
C GLU A 111 -7.04 6.65 3.68
N LEU A 112 -6.08 6.09 2.96
CA LEU A 112 -5.18 6.85 2.12
C LEU A 112 -5.81 6.97 0.73
N PRO A 113 -6.11 8.20 0.27
CA PRO A 113 -6.58 8.38 -1.09
C PRO A 113 -5.46 8.04 -2.07
N LEU A 114 -5.70 7.03 -2.92
CA LEU A 114 -4.78 6.71 -4.00
C LEU A 114 -4.98 7.72 -5.14
N PRO A 115 -3.91 8.35 -5.66
CA PRO A 115 -4.02 9.23 -6.82
C PRO A 115 -4.45 8.43 -8.05
N LYS A 116 -4.96 9.17 -9.06
CA LYS A 116 -5.72 8.61 -10.18
C LYS A 116 -5.07 7.36 -10.78
N ILE A 117 -3.76 7.35 -11.06
CA ILE A 117 -2.99 6.10 -11.20
C ILE A 117 -1.51 6.36 -10.87
N LEU A 118 -0.91 5.60 -9.96
CA LEU A 118 0.56 5.56 -9.78
C LEU A 118 1.10 4.35 -10.55
N PHE A 119 1.57 4.59 -11.77
CA PHE A 119 2.23 3.56 -12.59
C PHE A 119 3.75 3.74 -12.59
N PRO A 120 4.49 2.75 -12.10
CA PRO A 120 5.83 2.42 -12.60
C PRO A 120 5.80 1.29 -13.65
N VAL A 121 4.61 0.77 -14.00
CA VAL A 121 4.41 -0.38 -14.90
C VAL A 121 3.42 0.02 -16.01
N ALA A 122 3.65 -0.42 -17.24
CA ALA A 122 2.81 -0.04 -18.37
C ALA A 122 1.39 -0.64 -18.21
N GLY A 123 0.41 -0.02 -18.88
CA GLY A 123 -0.95 -0.56 -18.88
C GLY A 123 -1.07 -1.70 -19.88
N ALA A 124 -1.64 -2.84 -19.47
CA ALA A 124 -2.18 -3.81 -20.42
C ALA A 124 -3.63 -3.40 -20.77
N GLY A 125 -3.82 -2.65 -21.86
CA GLY A 125 -5.15 -2.32 -22.40
C GLY A 125 -5.68 -0.91 -22.06
N ASN A 126 -7.02 -0.73 -22.19
CA ASN A 126 -7.71 0.56 -22.12
C ASN A 126 -8.10 0.92 -20.67
N ASP A 127 -7.12 1.00 -19.78
CA ASP A 127 -7.30 1.22 -18.33
C ASP A 127 -7.51 2.71 -17.96
N ALA A 128 -7.81 3.56 -18.93
CA ALA A 128 -7.88 5.01 -18.79
C ALA A 128 -8.92 5.52 -17.76
N SER A 129 -9.84 4.65 -17.31
CA SER A 129 -10.89 4.97 -16.35
C SER A 129 -10.72 4.34 -14.95
N MET A 130 -9.71 3.51 -14.71
CA MET A 130 -9.51 2.87 -13.41
C MET A 130 -8.71 3.76 -12.44
N ARG A 131 -8.97 3.63 -11.13
CA ARG A 131 -8.23 4.31 -10.06
C ARG A 131 -7.52 3.29 -9.17
N GLY A 132 -6.25 3.52 -8.80
CA GLY A 132 -5.53 2.64 -7.87
C GLY A 132 -4.02 2.53 -8.09
N LEU A 133 -3.38 1.63 -7.33
CA LEU A 133 -2.00 1.19 -7.56
C LEU A 133 -2.01 -0.14 -8.31
N ARG A 134 -1.45 -0.18 -9.51
CA ARG A 134 -1.29 -1.44 -10.24
C ARG A 134 -0.01 -2.14 -9.81
N LEU A 135 -0.13 -3.40 -9.41
CA LEU A 135 0.95 -4.29 -9.05
C LEU A 135 1.01 -5.39 -10.10
N ASN A 136 1.84 -5.24 -11.14
CA ASN A 136 1.96 -6.26 -12.18
C ASN A 136 3.37 -6.87 -12.19
N PRO A 137 3.58 -8.00 -11.48
CA PRO A 137 4.91 -8.61 -11.38
C PRO A 137 5.42 -9.16 -12.72
N SER A 138 4.53 -9.46 -13.67
CA SER A 138 4.89 -9.99 -14.99
C SER A 138 5.47 -8.94 -15.94
N GLU A 139 5.12 -7.67 -15.75
CA GLU A 139 5.67 -6.57 -16.54
C GLU A 139 6.86 -5.89 -15.85
N ARG A 140 6.75 -5.67 -14.53
CA ARG A 140 7.86 -5.11 -13.74
C ARG A 140 7.78 -5.53 -12.27
N PRO A 141 8.81 -6.21 -11.73
CA PRO A 141 8.78 -6.62 -10.33
C PRO A 141 8.90 -5.39 -9.43
N ILE A 142 7.84 -5.10 -8.67
CA ILE A 142 7.78 -3.96 -7.75
C ILE A 142 7.52 -4.42 -6.31
N GLN A 143 8.26 -3.83 -5.38
CA GLN A 143 8.00 -3.96 -3.95
C GLN A 143 7.40 -2.67 -3.40
N TRP A 144 6.45 -2.82 -2.48
CA TRP A 144 5.88 -1.73 -1.71
C TRP A 144 6.22 -1.90 -0.24
N GLY A 145 6.51 -0.77 0.41
CA GLY A 145 6.81 -0.74 1.82
C GLY A 145 6.21 0.49 2.49
N ALA A 146 6.04 0.40 3.80
CA ALA A 146 5.56 1.50 4.61
C ALA A 146 6.49 1.78 5.79
N ALA A 147 6.58 3.04 6.16
CA ALA A 147 7.34 3.52 7.30
C ALA A 147 6.61 4.70 7.96
N LEU A 148 7.13 5.15 9.10
CA LEU A 148 6.60 6.26 9.88
C LEU A 148 7.62 7.39 9.96
N THR A 149 7.18 8.63 10.15
CA THR A 149 8.10 9.74 10.44
C THR A 149 8.53 9.78 11.91
N VAL A 150 7.74 9.19 12.81
CA VAL A 150 7.98 9.10 14.25
C VAL A 150 7.48 7.75 14.75
N ALA A 151 8.15 7.17 15.75
CA ALA A 151 7.72 5.94 16.40
C ALA A 151 6.39 6.17 17.10
N VAL A 152 5.43 5.26 16.90
CA VAL A 152 4.05 5.42 17.38
C VAL A 152 3.83 4.86 18.78
N GLY A 153 4.82 4.21 19.36
CA GLY A 153 4.76 3.65 20.72
C GLY A 153 4.80 2.12 20.73
N THR A 154 4.19 1.51 21.75
CA THR A 154 4.16 0.05 21.95
C THR A 154 3.01 -0.63 21.21
N ALA A 155 1.90 0.07 21.00
CA ALA A 155 0.80 -0.42 20.18
C ALA A 155 1.10 -0.14 18.69
N PRO A 156 1.06 -1.16 17.81
CA PRO A 156 1.30 -0.97 16.39
C PRO A 156 0.17 -0.21 15.69
N ILE A 157 0.50 0.36 14.54
CA ILE A 157 -0.47 0.72 13.52
C ILE A 157 -0.43 -0.36 12.44
N ILE A 158 -1.57 -0.99 12.17
CA ILE A 158 -1.72 -1.99 11.11
C ILE A 158 -1.97 -1.28 9.79
N ILE A 159 -1.18 -1.60 8.77
CA ILE A 159 -1.36 -1.11 7.41
C ILE A 159 -1.80 -2.27 6.52
N SER A 160 -2.90 -2.07 5.81
CA SER A 160 -3.48 -3.05 4.89
C SER A 160 -3.76 -2.40 3.53
N MET A 161 -3.50 -3.13 2.45
CA MET A 161 -3.91 -2.74 1.10
C MET A 161 -5.13 -3.56 0.70
N TYR A 162 -6.13 -2.90 0.14
CA TYR A 162 -7.38 -3.52 -0.32
C TYR A 162 -7.53 -3.29 -1.81
N GLY A 163 -8.02 -4.31 -2.50
CA GLY A 163 -8.24 -4.25 -3.93
C GLY A 163 -8.55 -5.62 -4.53
N GLY A 164 -8.17 -5.80 -5.80
CA GLY A 164 -8.49 -7.00 -6.55
C GLY A 164 -7.37 -7.54 -7.43
N GLU A 165 -7.23 -8.87 -7.49
CA GLU A 165 -6.31 -9.59 -8.39
C GLU A 165 -6.98 -9.95 -9.72
N TYR A 166 -6.24 -9.90 -10.83
CA TYR A 166 -6.73 -10.20 -12.18
C TYR A 166 -5.78 -11.10 -13.00
#